data_AF-A0A444JXR1-F1
#
_entry.id   AF-A0A444JXR1-F1
#
_cell.length_a   1.000
_cell.length_b   1.000
_cell.length_c   1.000
_cell.angle_alpha   90.00
_cell.angle_beta   90.00
_cell.angle_gamma   90.00
#
_symmetry.space_group_name_H-M   'P 1'
#
loop_
_entity.id
_entity.type
_entity.pdbx_description
1 polymer ?
#
loop_
_entity_poly.entity_id
_entity_poly.type
_entity_poly.pdbx_seq_one_letter_code
_entity_poly.pdbx_strand_id
1 'polypeptide(L)'
;VNHGRTDSTDGRVFPYVFPLLLNPYSETSGIVNYIAAKEGGIDKLKGKKIVVLYHGSPYGKETIPIYELLAQKYGFTVQQIEVPHPGNEQQSQWLTIRRAKPDFVVLRGWGVMNPVALKTAVKVGYPVDHIIGNVWSNSEEDVIPAGDAAKGYTAITTQASGNTYPVVQEIVKT
;
A
#
# COMPACT_ATOMS: atom_id res chain seq x y z
N VAL A 1 5.16 -11.66 -14.87
CA VAL A 1 3.82 -11.11 -14.59
C VAL A 1 4.05 -9.74 -13.97
N ASN A 2 3.97 -8.68 -14.79
CA ASN A 2 4.11 -7.30 -14.30
C ASN A 2 2.92 -6.98 -13.38
N HIS A 3 3.07 -6.00 -12.48
CA HIS A 3 2.18 -5.54 -11.40
C HIS A 3 0.71 -5.18 -11.77
N GLY A 4 0.21 -5.65 -12.91
CA GLY A 4 -1.02 -5.22 -13.54
C GLY A 4 -0.79 -3.95 -14.35
N ARG A 5 -1.47 -3.80 -15.49
CA ARG A 5 -1.55 -2.53 -16.19
C ARG A 5 -2.93 -1.95 -16.02
N THR A 6 -3.01 -0.74 -15.50
CA THR A 6 -4.25 -0.01 -15.29
C THR A 6 -5.10 0.13 -16.57
N ASP A 7 -4.46 0.46 -17.70
CA ASP A 7 -5.13 0.73 -18.98
C ASP A 7 -5.82 -0.49 -19.58
N SER A 8 -5.37 -1.70 -19.22
CA SER A 8 -6.02 -2.96 -19.61
C SER A 8 -7.45 -3.14 -19.09
N THR A 9 -7.94 -2.23 -18.24
CA THR A 9 -9.33 -2.19 -17.80
C THR A 9 -10.30 -1.83 -18.94
N ASP A 10 -9.86 -1.09 -19.97
CA ASP A 10 -10.71 -0.79 -21.13
C ASP A 10 -10.68 -1.95 -22.13
N GLY A 11 -11.62 -2.89 -21.98
CA GLY A 11 -11.76 -4.05 -22.86
C GLY A 11 -12.08 -3.70 -24.32
N ARG A 12 -12.44 -2.45 -24.65
CA ARG A 12 -12.60 -2.00 -26.04
C ARG A 12 -11.24 -1.81 -26.73
N VAL A 13 -10.22 -1.47 -25.96
CA VAL A 13 -8.84 -1.25 -26.44
C VAL A 13 -7.98 -2.50 -26.22
N PHE A 14 -8.22 -3.24 -25.13
CA PHE A 14 -7.45 -4.42 -24.75
C PHE A 14 -8.32 -5.69 -24.67
N PRO A 15 -8.81 -6.22 -25.81
CA PRO A 15 -9.76 -7.34 -25.82
C PRO A 15 -9.19 -8.67 -25.28
N TYR A 16 -7.87 -8.80 -25.17
CA TYR A 16 -7.19 -10.02 -24.75
C TYR A 16 -6.34 -9.87 -23.48
N VAL A 17 -6.46 -8.74 -22.77
CA VAL A 17 -5.74 -8.52 -21.51
C VAL A 17 -6.77 -8.47 -20.38
N PHE A 18 -6.70 -9.44 -19.47
CA PHE A 18 -7.66 -9.60 -18.38
C PHE A 18 -6.98 -9.27 -17.04
N PRO A 19 -7.19 -8.07 -16.47
CA PRO A 19 -6.71 -7.76 -15.13
C PRO A 19 -7.60 -8.47 -14.10
N LEU A 20 -7.30 -9.74 -13.83
CA LEU A 20 -8.04 -10.56 -12.89
C LEU A 20 -7.81 -10.11 -11.45
N LEU A 21 -8.86 -10.19 -10.63
CA LEU A 21 -8.90 -9.89 -9.18
C LEU A 21 -8.70 -8.41 -8.81
N LEU A 22 -7.56 -7.81 -9.17
CA LEU A 22 -7.17 -6.49 -8.72
C LEU A 22 -6.32 -5.78 -9.78
N ASN A 23 -6.63 -4.50 -10.00
CA ASN A 23 -5.79 -3.57 -10.75
C ASN A 23 -5.41 -2.38 -9.86
N PRO A 24 -4.45 -1.52 -10.27
CA PRO A 24 -4.00 -0.39 -9.43
C PRO A 24 -5.11 0.60 -9.04
N TYR A 25 -6.16 0.76 -9.87
CA TYR A 25 -7.34 1.57 -9.54
C TYR A 25 -8.16 0.97 -8.40
N SER A 26 -8.55 -0.28 -8.53
CA SER A 26 -9.31 -1.01 -7.51
C SER A 26 -8.51 -1.16 -6.22
N GLU A 27 -7.20 -1.38 -6.30
CA GLU A 27 -6.31 -1.41 -5.13
C GLU A 27 -6.31 -0.08 -4.38
N THR A 28 -6.05 1.01 -5.10
CA THR A 28 -6.00 2.36 -4.53
C THR A 28 -7.34 2.75 -3.90
N SER A 29 -8.46 2.47 -4.58
CA SER A 29 -9.79 2.70 -4.01
C SER A 29 -10.06 1.82 -2.79
N GLY A 30 -9.61 0.57 -2.80
CA GLY A 30 -9.76 -0.36 -1.68
C GLY A 30 -9.02 0.13 -0.42
N ILE A 31 -7.78 0.60 -0.58
CA ILE A 31 -6.99 1.17 0.51
C ILE A 31 -7.66 2.43 1.08
N VAL A 32 -8.12 3.35 0.23
CA VAL A 32 -8.82 4.57 0.69
C VAL A 32 -10.13 4.23 1.41
N ASN A 33 -10.89 3.26 0.92
CA ASN A 33 -12.12 2.80 1.57
C ASN A 33 -11.84 2.12 2.92
N TYR A 34 -10.74 1.37 3.04
CA TYR A 34 -10.31 0.78 4.31
C TYR A 34 -9.93 1.86 5.33
N ILE A 35 -9.19 2.88 4.90
CA ILE A 35 -8.88 4.05 5.75
C ILE A 35 -10.18 4.75 6.18
N ALA A 36 -11.12 4.97 5.25
CA ALA A 36 -12.42 5.54 5.57
C ALA A 36 -13.16 4.69 6.62
N ALA A 37 -13.17 3.37 6.48
CA ALA A 37 -13.81 2.47 7.44
C ALA A 37 -13.18 2.57 8.84
N LYS A 38 -11.85 2.65 8.93
CA LYS A 38 -11.14 2.89 10.21
C LYS A 38 -11.54 4.21 10.86
N GLU A 39 -11.77 5.26 10.06
CA GLU A 39 -12.15 6.58 10.54
C GLU A 39 -13.67 6.73 10.79
N GLY A 40 -14.48 5.72 10.48
CA GLY A 40 -15.93 5.72 10.68
C GLY A 40 -16.76 6.23 9.49
N GLY A 41 -16.21 6.22 8.27
CA GLY A 41 -16.92 6.46 7.02
C GLY A 41 -16.18 7.39 6.05
N ILE A 42 -16.64 7.42 4.79
CA ILE A 42 -16.03 8.22 3.71
C ILE A 42 -16.00 9.72 4.07
N ASP A 43 -17.06 10.23 4.71
CA ASP A 43 -17.15 11.65 5.11
C ASP A 43 -16.06 12.07 6.10
N LYS A 44 -15.46 11.10 6.81
CA LYS A 44 -14.39 11.33 7.79
C LYS A 44 -13.00 11.44 7.14
N LEU A 45 -12.88 11.18 5.84
CA LEU A 45 -11.66 11.45 5.10
C LEU A 45 -11.43 12.94 4.89
N LYS A 46 -12.48 13.78 4.92
CA LYS A 46 -12.33 15.21 4.67
C LYS A 46 -11.36 15.86 5.66
N GLY A 47 -10.34 16.53 5.14
CA GLY A 47 -9.30 17.19 5.93
C GLY A 47 -8.18 16.27 6.43
N LYS A 48 -8.28 14.95 6.21
CA LYS A 48 -7.20 14.01 6.54
C LYS A 48 -5.97 14.24 5.66
N LYS A 49 -4.82 13.86 6.19
CA LYS A 49 -3.53 13.90 5.50
C LYS A 49 -3.07 12.48 5.24
N ILE A 50 -2.99 12.09 3.98
CA ILE A 50 -2.50 10.79 3.56
C ILE A 50 -1.17 11.01 2.83
N VAL A 51 -0.12 10.30 3.23
CA VAL A 51 1.11 10.21 2.43
C VAL A 51 1.11 8.89 1.68
N VAL A 52 1.47 8.91 0.40
CA VAL A 52 1.77 7.70 -0.36
C VAL A 52 3.29 7.63 -0.54
N LEU A 53 3.91 6.66 0.14
CA LEU A 53 5.33 6.35 0.01
C LEU A 53 5.49 5.25 -1.04
N TYR A 54 6.04 5.59 -2.22
CA TYR A 54 6.03 4.70 -3.38
C TYR A 54 7.43 4.35 -3.89
N HIS A 55 7.57 3.14 -4.43
CA HIS A 55 8.78 2.72 -5.14
C HIS A 55 8.98 3.53 -6.44
N GLY A 56 10.16 4.10 -6.67
CA GLY A 56 10.49 5.01 -7.79
C GLY A 56 10.50 4.40 -9.21
N SER A 57 9.73 3.34 -9.46
CA SER A 57 9.53 2.73 -10.78
C SER A 57 8.16 3.09 -11.37
N PRO A 58 7.87 2.74 -12.64
CA PRO A 58 6.54 2.95 -13.23
C PRO A 58 5.39 2.37 -12.38
N TYR A 59 5.61 1.22 -11.75
CA TYR A 59 4.70 0.61 -10.78
C TYR A 59 4.27 1.55 -9.65
N GLY A 60 5.21 2.24 -9.00
CA GLY A 60 4.86 3.16 -7.92
C GLY A 60 4.12 4.39 -8.42
N LYS A 61 4.55 4.90 -9.59
CA LYS A 61 4.04 6.15 -10.18
C LYS A 61 2.63 6.02 -10.75
N GLU A 62 2.19 4.83 -11.16
CA GLU A 62 0.92 4.63 -11.86
C GLU A 62 -0.33 5.01 -11.03
N THR A 63 -0.22 5.02 -9.70
CA THR A 63 -1.36 5.33 -8.80
C THR A 63 -1.47 6.79 -8.40
N ILE A 64 -0.47 7.62 -8.71
CA ILE A 64 -0.47 9.06 -8.40
C ILE A 64 -1.77 9.75 -8.85
N PRO A 65 -2.18 9.68 -10.14
CA PRO A 65 -3.38 10.37 -10.60
C PRO A 65 -4.66 9.83 -9.95
N ILE A 66 -4.65 8.57 -9.49
CA ILE A 66 -5.80 7.93 -8.85
C ILE A 66 -5.97 8.47 -7.43
N TYR A 67 -4.88 8.56 -6.67
CA TYR A 67 -4.90 9.17 -5.35
C TYR A 67 -5.29 10.65 -5.40
N GLU A 68 -4.80 11.40 -6.40
CA GLU A 68 -5.19 12.79 -6.61
C GLU A 68 -6.69 12.93 -6.88
N LEU A 69 -7.24 12.07 -7.75
CA LEU A 69 -8.68 12.04 -8.04
C LEU A 69 -9.50 11.72 -6.78
N LEU A 70 -9.09 10.72 -5.99
CA LEU A 70 -9.79 10.35 -4.76
C LEU A 70 -9.67 11.42 -3.67
N ALA A 71 -8.52 12.10 -3.59
CA ALA A 71 -8.29 13.23 -2.70
C ALA A 71 -9.26 14.38 -3.01
N GLN A 72 -9.41 14.72 -4.29
CA GLN A 72 -10.38 15.72 -4.74
C GLN A 72 -11.82 15.29 -4.43
N LYS A 73 -12.15 14.01 -4.66
CA LYS A 73 -13.50 13.48 -4.46
C LYS A 73 -13.91 13.42 -2.99
N TYR A 74 -13.02 13.01 -2.10
CA TYR A 74 -13.33 12.76 -0.68
C TYR A 74 -12.77 13.82 0.28
N GLY A 75 -12.05 14.81 -0.25
CA GLY A 75 -11.63 15.99 0.50
C GLY A 75 -10.45 15.77 1.47
N PHE A 76 -9.72 14.66 1.36
CA PHE A 76 -8.43 14.51 2.03
C PHE A 76 -7.32 15.19 1.22
N THR A 77 -6.17 15.42 1.84
CA THR A 77 -4.95 15.85 1.16
C THR A 77 -4.03 14.66 0.96
N VAL A 78 -3.37 14.61 -0.20
CA VAL A 78 -2.38 13.58 -0.49
C VAL A 78 -1.02 14.19 -0.77
N GLN A 79 0.03 13.59 -0.20
CA GLN A 79 1.42 13.89 -0.54
C GLN A 79 2.08 12.62 -1.08
N GLN A 80 2.67 12.74 -2.27
CA GLN A 80 3.40 11.65 -2.95
C GLN A 80 4.88 11.75 -2.59
N ILE A 81 5.49 10.66 -2.10
CA ILE A 81 6.91 10.62 -1.73
C ILE A 81 7.59 9.44 -2.41
N GLU A 82 8.55 9.75 -3.27
CA GLU A 82 9.35 8.75 -3.96
C GLU A 82 10.43 8.14 -3.09
N VAL A 83 10.57 6.82 -3.16
CA VAL A 83 11.73 6.06 -2.71
C VAL A 83 12.50 5.58 -3.94
N PRO A 84 13.67 6.18 -4.24
CA PRO A 84 14.52 5.71 -5.34
C PRO A 84 14.91 4.24 -5.16
N HIS A 85 14.95 3.49 -6.26
CA HIS A 85 15.46 2.12 -6.24
C HIS A 85 16.93 2.11 -5.78
N PRO A 86 17.36 1.16 -4.91
CA PRO A 86 16.64 -0.01 -4.40
C PRO A 86 15.83 0.20 -3.12
N GLY A 87 15.80 1.41 -2.55
CA GLY A 87 15.02 1.72 -1.35
C GLY A 87 15.62 1.26 -0.02
N ASN A 88 16.92 0.99 0.00
CA ASN A 88 17.68 0.65 1.22
C ASN A 88 17.83 1.83 2.19
N GLU A 89 17.74 3.06 1.69
CA GLU A 89 17.86 4.29 2.46
C GLU A 89 16.57 5.11 2.31
N GLN A 90 15.88 5.38 3.43
CA GLN A 90 14.60 6.09 3.43
C GLN A 90 14.52 7.20 4.49
N GLN A 91 15.63 7.55 5.13
CA GLN A 91 15.62 8.47 6.27
C GLN A 91 15.07 9.86 5.89
N SER A 92 15.40 10.38 4.71
CA SER A 92 14.91 11.69 4.27
C SER A 92 13.40 11.68 3.97
N GLN A 93 12.88 10.59 3.39
CA GLN A 93 11.46 10.38 3.15
C GLN A 93 10.69 10.33 4.48
N TRP A 94 11.16 9.54 5.44
CA TRP A 94 10.51 9.41 6.75
C TRP A 94 10.62 10.67 7.62
N LEU A 95 11.70 11.45 7.50
CA LEU A 95 11.77 12.78 8.10
C LEU A 95 10.75 13.75 7.47
N THR A 96 10.51 13.62 6.17
CA THR A 96 9.46 14.39 5.47
C THR A 96 8.08 14.00 5.96
N ILE A 97 7.80 12.70 6.08
CA ILE A 97 6.57 12.15 6.69
C ILE A 97 6.37 12.70 8.11
N ARG A 98 7.41 12.65 8.94
CA ARG A 98 7.34 13.17 10.32
C ARG A 98 6.99 14.66 10.37
N ARG A 99 7.52 15.48 9.44
CA ARG A 99 7.17 16.90 9.34
C ARG A 99 5.74 17.12 8.85
N ALA A 100 5.29 16.32 7.88
CA ALA A 100 3.94 16.40 7.32
C ALA A 100 2.86 16.02 8.35
N LYS A 101 3.21 15.14 9.30
CA LYS A 101 2.31 14.57 10.32
C LYS A 101 1.03 14.00 9.69
N PRO A 102 1.13 13.04 8.75
CA PRO A 102 -0.04 12.47 8.12
C PRO A 102 -0.81 11.59 9.09
N ASP A 103 -2.12 11.51 8.91
CA ASP A 103 -2.98 10.55 9.61
C ASP A 103 -2.63 9.11 9.21
N PHE A 104 -2.33 8.89 7.92
CA PHE A 104 -1.98 7.58 7.36
C PHE A 104 -0.84 7.65 6.36
N VAL A 105 -0.03 6.59 6.30
CA VAL A 105 0.95 6.36 5.23
C VAL A 105 0.53 5.12 4.45
N VAL A 106 0.31 5.27 3.14
CA VAL A 106 0.20 4.14 2.24
C VAL A 106 1.60 3.77 1.77
N LEU A 107 2.01 2.53 2.05
CA LEU A 107 3.25 1.94 1.56
C LEU A 107 2.98 1.23 0.23
N ARG A 108 3.24 1.90 -0.89
CA ARG A 108 3.27 1.28 -2.22
C ARG A 108 4.68 0.77 -2.50
N GLY A 109 5.08 -0.19 -1.67
CA GLY A 109 6.43 -0.72 -1.66
C GLY A 109 6.61 -1.94 -2.57
N TRP A 110 7.87 -2.36 -2.70
CA TRP A 110 8.28 -3.58 -3.39
C TRP A 110 9.66 -4.05 -2.90
N GLY A 111 9.77 -5.31 -2.49
CA GLY A 111 11.03 -5.92 -2.08
C GLY A 111 11.67 -5.23 -0.87
N VAL A 112 12.99 -4.98 -0.94
CA VAL A 112 13.81 -4.57 0.22
C VAL A 112 13.35 -3.26 0.87
N MET A 113 12.63 -2.40 0.14
CA MET A 113 12.14 -1.15 0.71
C MET A 113 11.05 -1.37 1.79
N ASN A 114 10.33 -2.49 1.76
CA ASN A 114 9.23 -2.79 2.68
C ASN A 114 9.72 -2.85 4.15
N PRO A 115 10.66 -3.73 4.52
CA PRO A 115 11.14 -3.79 5.89
C PRO A 115 11.92 -2.54 6.30
N VAL A 116 12.62 -1.89 5.36
CA VAL A 116 13.34 -0.63 5.62
C VAL A 116 12.36 0.49 5.99
N ALA A 117 11.22 0.56 5.29
CA ALA A 117 10.18 1.54 5.55
C ALA A 117 9.65 1.40 6.99
N LEU A 118 9.30 0.18 7.40
CA LEU A 118 8.76 -0.10 8.73
C LEU A 118 9.77 0.20 9.85
N LYS A 119 11.03 -0.22 9.70
CA LYS A 119 12.10 0.12 10.66
C LYS A 119 12.32 1.63 10.79
N THR A 120 12.31 2.32 9.65
CA THR A 120 12.56 3.76 9.63
C THR A 120 11.38 4.54 10.21
N ALA A 121 10.15 4.09 9.98
CA ALA A 121 8.94 4.63 10.60
C ALA A 121 9.05 4.64 12.13
N VAL A 122 9.39 3.50 12.73
CA VAL A 122 9.60 3.38 14.19
C VAL A 122 10.72 4.30 14.66
N LYS A 123 11.86 4.34 13.95
CA LYS A 123 13.00 5.22 14.27
C LYS A 123 12.62 6.70 14.31
N VAL A 124 11.70 7.13 13.46
CA VAL A 124 11.21 8.53 13.44
C VAL A 124 9.97 8.75 14.31
N GLY A 125 9.44 7.71 14.96
CA GLY A 125 8.29 7.77 15.85
C GLY A 125 6.93 7.84 15.12
N TYR A 126 6.84 7.30 13.91
CA TYR A 126 5.56 7.16 13.20
C TYR A 126 4.87 5.83 13.56
N PRO A 127 3.56 5.85 13.91
CA PRO A 127 2.82 4.64 14.29
C PRO A 127 2.67 3.66 13.11
N VAL A 128 3.13 2.43 13.30
CA VAL A 128 3.16 1.39 12.25
C VAL A 128 1.76 0.87 11.91
N ASP A 129 0.83 0.90 12.86
CA ASP A 129 -0.59 0.58 12.70
C ASP A 129 -1.39 1.61 11.87
N HIS A 130 -0.74 2.72 11.53
CA HIS A 130 -1.21 3.73 10.58
C HIS A 130 -0.52 3.61 9.21
N ILE A 131 0.29 2.57 9.00
CA ILE A 131 0.87 2.24 7.70
C ILE A 131 0.00 1.16 7.04
N ILE A 132 -0.44 1.43 5.81
CA ILE A 132 -1.22 0.48 5.00
C ILE A 132 -0.40 0.07 3.78
N GLY A 133 -0.06 -1.21 3.71
CA GLY A 133 0.59 -1.84 2.58
C GLY A 133 -0.32 -2.07 1.39
N ASN A 134 0.27 -2.01 0.21
CA ASN A 134 -0.34 -2.48 -1.01
C ASN A 134 -0.16 -4.02 -1.18
N VAL A 135 -0.77 -4.61 -2.20
CA VAL A 135 -0.77 -6.07 -2.45
C VAL A 135 0.63 -6.66 -2.67
N TRP A 136 1.61 -5.85 -3.07
CA TRP A 136 3.00 -6.28 -3.27
C TRP A 136 3.91 -6.01 -2.06
N SER A 137 3.29 -5.74 -0.91
CA SER A 137 3.95 -5.50 0.38
C SER A 137 3.20 -6.20 1.51
N ASN A 138 2.58 -7.34 1.21
CA ASN A 138 1.67 -8.07 2.10
C ASN A 138 2.17 -9.48 2.49
N SER A 139 3.39 -9.87 2.09
CA SER A 139 3.97 -11.16 2.41
C SER A 139 4.61 -11.16 3.80
N GLU A 140 4.73 -12.33 4.41
CA GLU A 140 5.57 -12.51 5.60
C GLU A 140 7.02 -12.10 5.32
N GLU A 141 7.53 -12.39 4.12
CA GLU A 141 8.91 -12.03 3.71
C GLU A 141 9.14 -10.51 3.67
N ASP A 142 8.08 -9.71 3.45
CA ASP A 142 8.16 -8.25 3.43
C ASP A 142 8.32 -7.66 4.84
N VAL A 143 7.97 -8.41 5.88
CA VAL A 143 7.89 -7.92 7.27
C VAL A 143 8.79 -8.67 8.25
N ILE A 144 9.14 -9.94 8.00
CA ILE A 144 10.06 -10.72 8.84
C ILE A 144 11.37 -9.94 9.10
N PRO A 145 12.02 -9.33 8.09
CA PRO A 145 13.26 -8.60 8.32
C PRO A 145 13.07 -7.35 9.18
N ALA A 146 11.85 -6.80 9.29
CA ALA A 146 11.51 -5.68 10.17
C ALA A 146 11.30 -6.09 11.63
N GLY A 147 11.03 -7.37 11.92
CA GLY A 147 10.83 -7.88 13.27
C GLY A 147 9.73 -7.13 14.01
N ASP A 148 10.00 -6.74 15.26
CA ASP A 148 9.05 -6.01 16.10
C ASP A 148 8.59 -4.67 15.51
N ALA A 149 9.36 -4.07 14.59
CA ALA A 149 8.98 -2.84 13.94
C ALA A 149 7.81 -2.99 12.94
N ALA A 150 7.39 -4.22 12.63
CA ALA A 150 6.22 -4.48 11.78
C ALA A 150 4.92 -4.70 12.57
N LYS A 151 4.97 -4.73 13.92
CA LYS A 151 3.78 -5.00 14.74
C LYS A 151 2.71 -3.94 14.49
N GLY A 152 1.51 -4.39 14.11
CA GLY A 152 0.36 -3.54 13.78
C GLY A 152 0.23 -3.17 12.29
N TYR A 153 1.25 -3.43 11.47
CA TYR A 153 1.19 -3.19 10.04
C TYR A 153 0.06 -3.97 9.39
N THR A 154 -0.69 -3.32 8.50
CA THR A 154 -1.76 -3.94 7.71
C THR A 154 -1.50 -3.74 6.24
N ALA A 155 -1.85 -4.72 5.41
CA ALA A 155 -1.72 -4.63 3.97
C ALA A 155 -2.95 -5.24 3.28
N ILE A 156 -3.29 -4.71 2.11
CA ILE A 156 -4.34 -5.30 1.28
C ILE A 156 -3.88 -6.65 0.73
N THR A 157 -4.79 -7.63 0.68
CA THR A 157 -4.54 -8.92 0.04
C THR A 157 -5.72 -9.31 -0.85
N THR A 158 -5.43 -10.06 -1.92
CA THR A 158 -6.44 -10.67 -2.78
C THR A 158 -6.73 -12.12 -2.41
N GLN A 159 -5.87 -12.74 -1.60
CA GLN A 159 -6.02 -14.09 -1.08
C GLN A 159 -5.78 -14.06 0.42
N ALA A 160 -6.69 -14.61 1.19
CA ALA A 160 -6.48 -14.71 2.61
C ALA A 160 -5.35 -15.72 2.91
N SER A 161 -4.45 -15.36 3.82
CA SER A 161 -3.37 -16.23 4.31
C SER A 161 -3.84 -17.09 5.47
N GLY A 162 -3.11 -18.17 5.75
CA GLY A 162 -3.35 -19.04 6.88
C GLY A 162 -3.60 -20.51 6.50
N ASN A 163 -3.56 -21.36 7.52
CA ASN A 163 -3.70 -22.82 7.40
C ASN A 163 -5.09 -23.33 7.84
N THR A 164 -6.06 -22.42 8.00
CA THR A 164 -7.41 -22.74 8.47
C THR A 164 -8.35 -23.16 7.33
N TYR A 165 -7.97 -22.92 6.08
CA TYR A 165 -8.77 -23.29 4.92
C TYR A 165 -8.75 -24.80 4.67
N PRO A 166 -9.91 -25.47 4.48
CA PRO A 166 -9.96 -26.93 4.30
C PRO A 166 -9.01 -27.46 3.23
N VAL A 167 -8.95 -26.79 2.06
CA VAL A 167 -8.06 -27.17 0.96
C VAL A 167 -6.58 -27.07 1.35
N VAL A 168 -6.19 -26.08 2.15
CA VAL A 168 -4.80 -25.93 2.62
C VAL A 168 -4.45 -27.03 3.62
N GLN A 169 -5.40 -27.39 4.50
CA GLN A 169 -5.22 -28.48 5.46
C GLN A 169 -5.06 -29.84 4.80
N GLU A 170 -5.74 -30.09 3.68
CA GLU A 170 -5.58 -31.32 2.88
C GLU A 170 -4.19 -31.41 2.24
N ILE A 171 -3.68 -30.29 1.69
CA ILE A 171 -2.33 -30.22 1.11
C ILE A 171 -1.25 -30.49 2.16
N VAL A 172 -1.35 -29.87 3.34
CA VAL A 172 -0.33 -30.00 4.41
C VAL A 172 -0.30 -31.40 5.03
N LYS A 173 -1.41 -32.14 4.99
CA LYS A 173 -1.49 -33.52 5.52
C LYS A 173 -0.84 -34.56 4.61
N THR A 174 -0.59 -34.22 3.35
CA THR A 174 0.02 -35.10 2.35
C THR A 174 1.54 -35.03 2.43
#